data_AF-A0A2A7UDR6-F1
#
_entry.id   AF-A0A2A7UDR6-F1
#
_cell.length_a   1.000
_cell.length_b   1.000
_cell.length_c   1.000
_cell.angle_alpha   90.00
_cell.angle_beta   90.00
_cell.angle_gamma   90.00
#
_symmetry.space_group_name_H-M   'P 1'
#
loop_
_entity.id
_entity.type
_entity.pdbx_description
1 polymer ?
#
loop_
_entity_poly.entity_id
_entity_poly.type
_entity_poly.pdbx_seq_one_letter_code
_entity_poly.pdbx_strand_id
1 'polypeptide(L)'
;MLLRLTSIRGHVVQWWWQPNRRRLATANFAVVAVATLLAGTAALLVEDSLPKPGDGFVFVPERWITALLLLVLLGVTVRLRGHTHRSGGTLYYVHALAEGMSDRRRDALGEAADHHMAWRTITRWVDLTDNTNADGVIDIHRVATDIGATLENLINNDNPDTGYTVAPNMLWPIALAVGAYLPPIPRTRLLELNPPNRPNTTITLDGAPTITLTDKITTLAAPTGHRTGIVLAFTGAAAHFDTNQLVSHGVATVHTFTAPDSASPLTAAQIAALPRAIADALRPHLTEGTERVIVAFIPKTVALALGWELARPDIRFFTGTHLLHHDDKTDTYQPMRVHASQPATP
;
A
#
# COMPACT_ATOMS: atom_id res chain seq x y z
N MET A 1 45.61 -1.52 12.07
CA MET A 1 44.58 -2.17 11.21
C MET A 1 43.14 -2.00 11.74
N LEU A 2 42.91 -1.85 13.06
CA LEU A 2 41.59 -1.61 13.66
C LEU A 2 40.96 -0.22 13.38
N LEU A 3 41.76 0.80 13.06
CA LEU A 3 41.30 2.18 12.82
C LEU A 3 40.67 2.44 11.43
N ARG A 4 40.77 1.51 10.46
CA ARG A 4 40.14 1.65 9.12
C ARG A 4 38.74 1.04 9.02
N LEU A 5 38.36 0.16 9.94
CA LEU A 5 37.04 -0.50 9.92
C LEU A 5 35.91 0.42 10.39
N THR A 6 36.21 1.41 11.25
CA THR A 6 35.24 2.41 11.71
C THR A 6 34.84 3.40 10.61
N SER A 7 35.80 3.79 9.75
CA SER A 7 35.54 4.66 8.59
C SER A 7 34.66 3.98 7.53
N ILE A 8 34.91 2.70 7.22
CA ILE A 8 34.09 1.94 6.26
C ILE A 8 32.65 1.78 6.78
N ARG A 9 32.48 1.50 8.08
CA ARG A 9 31.14 1.49 8.71
C ARG A 9 30.44 2.85 8.58
N GLY A 10 31.14 3.96 8.78
CA GLY A 10 30.59 5.31 8.62
C GLY A 10 30.09 5.59 7.20
N HIS A 11 30.86 5.20 6.18
CA HIS A 11 30.48 5.40 4.78
C HIS A 11 29.34 4.48 4.31
N VAL A 12 29.32 3.23 4.79
CA VAL A 12 28.20 2.31 4.52
C VAL A 12 26.93 2.86 5.17
N VAL A 13 26.99 3.31 6.44
CA VAL A 13 25.84 3.91 7.12
C VAL A 13 25.38 5.18 6.41
N GLN A 14 26.28 6.09 6.03
CA GLN A 14 25.91 7.29 5.25
C GLN A 14 25.28 6.95 3.90
N TRP A 15 25.76 5.92 3.20
CA TRP A 15 25.14 5.43 1.97
C TRP A 15 23.69 4.95 2.21
N TRP A 16 23.43 4.32 3.35
CA TRP A 16 22.08 3.92 3.79
C TRP A 16 21.14 5.10 4.14
N TRP A 17 21.61 6.34 4.12
CA TRP A 17 20.80 7.55 4.32
C TRP A 17 20.67 8.42 3.05
N GLN A 18 21.31 8.05 1.94
CA GLN A 18 21.18 8.81 0.68
C GLN A 18 19.85 8.52 -0.03
N PRO A 19 19.33 9.45 -0.86
CA PRO A 19 18.17 9.18 -1.72
C PRO A 19 18.41 7.95 -2.60
N ASN A 20 17.36 7.17 -2.85
CA ASN A 20 17.46 5.90 -3.57
C ASN A 20 18.03 6.05 -5.00
N ARG A 21 17.80 7.20 -5.64
CA ARG A 21 18.39 7.55 -6.94
C ARG A 21 19.93 7.58 -6.91
N ARG A 22 20.53 8.15 -5.86
CA ARG A 22 22.00 8.21 -5.71
C ARG A 22 22.58 6.84 -5.40
N ARG A 23 21.90 6.05 -4.55
CA ARG A 23 22.32 4.67 -4.26
C ARG A 23 22.35 3.81 -5.51
N LEU A 24 21.33 3.95 -6.37
CA LEU A 24 21.28 3.22 -7.63
C LEU A 24 22.40 3.64 -8.58
N ALA A 25 22.61 4.94 -8.77
CA ALA A 25 23.68 5.44 -9.63
C ALA A 25 25.05 4.89 -9.18
N THR A 26 25.32 4.91 -7.87
CA THR A 26 26.53 4.34 -7.28
C THR A 26 26.61 2.83 -7.47
N ALA A 27 25.51 2.10 -7.29
CA ALA A 27 25.48 0.65 -7.49
C ALA A 27 25.68 0.26 -8.97
N ASN A 28 25.07 0.99 -9.90
CA ASN A 28 25.27 0.80 -11.34
C ASN A 28 26.72 1.06 -11.73
N PHE A 29 27.30 2.16 -11.26
CA PHE A 29 28.70 2.49 -11.51
C PHE A 29 29.63 1.41 -10.92
N ALA A 30 29.38 0.95 -9.69
CA ALA A 30 30.16 -0.09 -9.05
C ALA A 30 30.09 -1.42 -9.83
N VAL A 31 28.91 -1.83 -10.30
CA VAL A 31 28.75 -3.04 -11.12
C VAL A 31 29.57 -2.93 -12.41
N VAL A 32 29.49 -1.80 -13.11
CA VAL A 32 30.26 -1.58 -14.34
C VAL A 32 31.76 -1.60 -14.06
N ALA A 33 32.24 -0.86 -13.06
CA ALA A 33 33.64 -0.80 -12.71
C ALA A 33 34.22 -2.18 -12.33
N VAL A 34 33.50 -2.94 -11.50
CA VAL A 34 33.92 -4.29 -11.08
C VAL A 34 33.91 -5.27 -12.25
N ALA A 35 32.90 -5.21 -13.12
CA ALA A 35 32.85 -6.03 -14.32
C ALA A 35 34.02 -5.74 -15.28
N THR A 36 34.39 -4.46 -15.46
CA THR A 36 35.54 -4.07 -16.28
C THR A 36 36.86 -4.58 -15.69
N LEU A 37 37.07 -4.45 -14.37
CA LEU A 37 38.27 -4.98 -13.69
C LEU A 37 38.35 -6.51 -13.77
N LEU A 38 37.21 -7.18 -13.65
CA LEU A 38 37.12 -8.63 -13.76
C LEU A 38 37.47 -9.08 -15.18
N ALA A 39 36.96 -8.39 -16.21
CA ALA A 39 37.31 -8.69 -17.61
C ALA A 39 38.82 -8.51 -17.87
N GLY A 40 39.43 -7.45 -17.35
CA GLY A 40 40.88 -7.24 -17.43
C GLY A 40 41.68 -8.34 -16.72
N THR A 41 41.23 -8.78 -15.55
CA THR A 41 41.87 -9.87 -14.78
C THR A 41 41.70 -11.22 -15.47
N ALA A 42 40.53 -11.48 -16.06
CA ALA A 42 40.27 -12.69 -16.84
C ALA A 42 41.17 -12.77 -18.07
N ALA A 43 41.43 -11.65 -18.76
CA ALA A 43 42.37 -11.62 -19.88
C ALA A 43 43.80 -12.04 -19.45
N LEU A 44 44.26 -11.59 -18.28
CA LEU A 44 45.55 -12.01 -17.71
C LEU A 44 45.59 -13.50 -17.37
N LEU A 45 44.50 -14.04 -16.82
CA LEU A 45 44.39 -15.48 -16.53
C LEU A 45 44.39 -16.32 -17.80
N VAL A 46 43.76 -15.86 -18.88
CA VAL A 46 43.80 -16.51 -20.19
C VAL A 46 45.22 -16.50 -20.74
N GLU A 47 45.93 -15.36 -20.66
CA GLU A 47 47.33 -15.27 -21.08
C GLU A 47 48.23 -16.26 -20.33
N ASP A 48 48.02 -16.41 -19.01
CA ASP A 48 48.79 -17.36 -18.18
C ASP A 48 48.50 -18.83 -18.53
N SER A 49 47.31 -19.11 -19.09
CA SER A 49 46.90 -20.43 -19.54
C SER A 49 47.35 -20.79 -20.96
N LEU A 50 47.89 -19.84 -21.72
CA LEU A 50 48.41 -20.09 -23.06
C LEU A 50 49.90 -20.47 -23.01
N PRO A 51 50.33 -21.46 -23.81
CA PRO A 51 51.73 -21.89 -23.84
C PRO A 51 52.62 -20.76 -24.35
N LYS A 52 53.63 -20.38 -23.57
CA LYS A 52 54.63 -19.36 -23.94
C LYS A 52 55.84 -20.05 -24.58
N PRO A 53 56.47 -19.45 -25.60
CA PRO A 53 57.65 -20.06 -26.24
C PRO A 53 58.80 -20.13 -25.24
N GLY A 54 59.10 -21.35 -24.77
CA GLY A 54 60.26 -21.65 -23.91
C GLY A 54 59.97 -21.87 -22.42
N ASP A 55 58.77 -21.55 -21.94
CA ASP A 55 58.36 -21.76 -20.54
C ASP A 55 57.02 -22.51 -20.45
N GLY A 56 56.90 -23.38 -19.45
CA GLY A 56 55.67 -24.11 -19.14
C GLY A 56 54.55 -23.21 -18.62
N PHE A 57 53.42 -23.81 -18.25
CA PHE A 57 52.30 -23.09 -17.64
C PHE A 57 52.74 -22.33 -16.38
N VAL A 58 52.51 -21.01 -16.35
CA VAL A 58 52.86 -20.15 -15.22
C VAL A 58 51.61 -19.92 -14.38
N PHE A 59 51.49 -20.64 -13.26
CA PHE A 59 50.40 -20.42 -12.30
C PHE A 59 50.76 -19.26 -11.36
N VAL A 60 50.01 -18.15 -11.44
CA VAL A 60 50.15 -17.00 -10.53
C VAL A 60 48.97 -16.96 -9.55
N PRO A 61 49.11 -17.45 -8.30
CA PRO A 61 48.01 -17.57 -7.34
C PRO A 61 47.30 -16.24 -7.04
N GLU A 62 48.03 -15.13 -7.05
CA GLU A 62 47.51 -13.79 -6.75
C GLU A 62 46.42 -13.35 -7.74
N ARG A 63 46.57 -13.70 -9.02
CA ARG A 63 45.59 -13.34 -10.08
C ARG A 63 44.28 -14.12 -9.91
N TRP A 64 44.38 -15.39 -9.53
CA TRP A 64 43.22 -16.22 -9.22
C TRP A 64 42.45 -15.74 -7.99
N ILE A 65 43.18 -15.38 -6.92
CA ILE A 65 42.57 -14.78 -5.72
C ILE A 65 41.90 -13.45 -6.07
N THR A 66 42.55 -12.61 -6.88
CA THR A 66 41.99 -11.32 -7.33
C THR A 66 40.71 -11.53 -8.14
N ALA A 67 40.70 -12.47 -9.09
CA ALA A 67 39.52 -12.80 -9.87
C ALA A 67 38.37 -13.32 -8.99
N LEU A 68 38.67 -14.18 -8.01
CA LEU A 68 37.67 -14.68 -7.06
C LEU A 68 37.08 -13.54 -6.22
N LEU A 69 37.92 -12.64 -5.70
CA LEU A 69 37.47 -11.47 -4.93
C LEU A 69 36.60 -10.53 -5.78
N LEU A 70 36.98 -10.28 -7.05
CA LEU A 70 36.19 -9.47 -7.97
C LEU A 70 34.84 -10.13 -8.31
N LEU A 71 34.79 -11.45 -8.48
CA LEU A 71 33.55 -12.20 -8.66
C LEU A 71 32.63 -12.09 -7.44
N VAL A 72 33.16 -12.25 -6.23
CA VAL A 72 32.39 -12.09 -4.99
C VAL A 72 31.87 -10.65 -4.88
N LEU A 73 32.71 -9.65 -5.16
CA LEU A 73 32.34 -8.24 -5.14
C LEU A 73 31.26 -7.92 -6.18
N LEU A 74 31.35 -8.50 -7.38
CA LEU A 74 30.32 -8.37 -8.42
C LEU A 74 29.00 -8.97 -7.93
N GLY A 75 29.03 -10.17 -7.35
CA GLY A 75 27.84 -10.80 -6.78
C GLY A 75 27.18 -9.94 -5.69
N VAL A 76 27.98 -9.37 -4.79
CA VAL A 76 27.50 -8.46 -3.74
C VAL A 76 26.89 -7.18 -4.32
N THR A 77 27.55 -6.53 -5.28
CA THR A 77 27.06 -5.28 -5.90
C THR A 77 25.80 -5.50 -6.72
N VAL A 78 25.71 -6.60 -7.48
CA VAL A 78 24.48 -7.00 -8.19
C VAL A 78 23.33 -7.27 -7.21
N ARG A 79 23.61 -7.97 -6.09
CA ARG A 79 22.60 -8.22 -5.06
C ARG A 79 22.11 -6.92 -4.40
N LEU A 80 23.03 -6.01 -4.06
CA LEU A 80 22.70 -4.69 -3.51
C LEU A 80 21.88 -3.84 -4.49
N ARG A 81 22.25 -3.85 -5.77
CA ARG A 81 21.51 -3.19 -6.85
C ARG A 81 20.09 -3.76 -6.94
N GLY A 82 19.94 -5.08 -6.98
CA GLY A 82 18.64 -5.75 -7.02
C GLY A 82 17.77 -5.42 -5.80
N HIS A 83 18.36 -5.38 -4.60
CA HIS A 83 17.64 -4.97 -3.40
C HIS A 83 17.18 -3.50 -3.46
N THR A 84 18.04 -2.60 -3.93
CA THR A 84 17.73 -1.16 -4.06
C THR A 84 16.65 -0.89 -5.11
N HIS A 85 16.67 -1.61 -6.24
CA HIS A 85 15.62 -1.52 -7.26
C HIS A 85 14.26 -1.96 -6.72
N ARG A 86 14.23 -3.06 -5.95
CA ARG A 86 13.00 -3.60 -5.37
C ARG A 86 12.44 -2.72 -4.25
N SER A 87 13.30 -2.12 -3.42
CA SER A 87 12.87 -1.24 -2.34
C SER A 87 12.48 0.17 -2.83
N GLY A 88 13.18 0.67 -3.85
CA GLY A 88 12.97 2.00 -4.42
C GLY A 88 11.73 2.09 -5.32
N GLY A 89 11.53 1.16 -6.25
CA GLY A 89 10.24 1.01 -6.95
C GLY A 89 9.60 2.26 -7.58
N THR A 90 8.31 2.12 -7.90
CA THR A 90 7.44 3.22 -8.33
C THR A 90 6.40 3.52 -7.25
N LEU A 91 6.30 4.79 -6.86
CA LEU A 91 5.24 5.29 -5.98
C LEU A 91 4.04 5.76 -6.81
N TYR A 92 2.88 5.18 -6.57
CA TYR A 92 1.59 5.55 -7.11
C TYR A 92 0.82 6.33 -6.07
N TYR A 93 0.76 7.66 -6.21
CA TYR A 93 -0.05 8.50 -5.37
C TYR A 93 -1.45 8.64 -5.97
N VAL A 94 -2.48 8.24 -5.23
CA VAL A 94 -3.86 8.26 -5.70
C VAL A 94 -4.66 9.26 -4.88
N HIS A 95 -4.97 10.38 -5.49
CA HIS A 95 -5.64 11.52 -4.88
C HIS A 95 -7.08 11.62 -5.41
N ALA A 96 -8.06 11.34 -4.55
CA ALA A 96 -9.48 11.46 -4.86
C ALA A 96 -10.25 12.02 -3.67
N LEU A 97 -10.24 13.36 -3.58
CA LEU A 97 -10.87 14.12 -2.50
C LEU A 97 -12.05 14.95 -3.03
N ALA A 98 -12.94 15.32 -2.11
CA ALA A 98 -14.05 16.22 -2.41
C ALA A 98 -13.54 17.62 -2.80
N GLU A 99 -14.28 18.33 -3.64
CA GLU A 99 -13.98 19.72 -3.96
C GLU A 99 -13.95 20.60 -2.70
N GLY A 100 -12.88 21.39 -2.58
CA GLY A 100 -12.62 22.23 -1.40
C GLY A 100 -11.98 21.51 -0.20
N MET A 101 -11.78 20.19 -0.26
CA MET A 101 -11.06 19.47 0.80
C MET A 101 -9.54 19.74 0.69
N SER A 102 -8.92 20.13 1.80
CA SER A 102 -7.47 20.38 1.84
C SER A 102 -6.67 19.08 1.77
N ASP A 103 -5.68 18.99 0.87
CA ASP A 103 -4.71 17.89 0.88
C ASP A 103 -3.72 18.06 2.05
N ARG A 104 -4.03 17.43 3.18
CA ARG A 104 -3.20 17.42 4.40
C ARG A 104 -1.98 16.48 4.30
N ARG A 105 -1.82 15.73 3.19
CA ARG A 105 -0.78 14.71 3.01
C ARG A 105 0.38 15.16 2.12
N ARG A 106 0.31 16.37 1.58
CA ARG A 106 1.29 16.90 0.63
C ARG A 106 2.74 16.86 1.12
N ASP A 107 2.99 17.21 2.37
CA ASP A 107 4.36 17.22 2.92
C ASP A 107 4.90 15.79 3.10
N ALA A 108 4.08 14.90 3.64
CA ALA A 108 4.41 13.48 3.80
C ALA A 108 4.64 12.78 2.44
N LEU A 109 3.93 13.21 1.40
CA LEU A 109 4.14 12.74 0.03
C LEU A 109 5.50 13.15 -0.51
N GLY A 110 5.94 14.39 -0.27
CA GLY A 110 7.26 14.86 -0.67
C GLY A 110 8.38 14.00 -0.10
N GLU A 111 8.33 13.73 1.21
CA GLU A 111 9.28 12.84 1.88
C GLU A 111 9.22 11.41 1.32
N ALA A 112 8.02 10.88 1.08
CA ALA A 112 7.85 9.56 0.49
C ALA A 112 8.41 9.47 -0.94
N ALA A 113 8.25 10.51 -1.74
CA ALA A 113 8.71 10.54 -3.13
C ALA A 113 10.24 10.43 -3.24
N ASP A 114 10.99 11.01 -2.29
CA ASP A 114 12.46 10.93 -2.25
C ASP A 114 12.98 9.51 -2.01
N HIS A 115 12.15 8.66 -1.42
CA HIS A 115 12.44 7.24 -1.19
C HIS A 115 12.07 6.36 -2.38
N HIS A 116 11.52 6.91 -3.47
CA HIS A 116 11.13 6.12 -4.64
C HIS A 116 11.91 6.52 -5.90
N MET A 117 12.03 5.58 -6.85
CA MET A 117 12.80 5.83 -8.08
C MET A 117 11.97 6.68 -9.04
N ALA A 118 10.71 6.30 -9.20
CA ALA A 118 9.70 6.99 -9.98
C ALA A 118 8.49 7.32 -9.10
N TRP A 119 7.76 8.36 -9.51
CA TRP A 119 6.48 8.72 -8.91
C TRP A 119 5.46 8.95 -10.02
N ARG A 120 4.24 8.47 -9.81
CA ARG A 120 3.09 8.65 -10.71
C ARG A 120 1.91 9.09 -9.85
N THR A 121 1.16 10.06 -10.33
CA THR A 121 0.02 10.62 -9.60
C THR A 121 -1.25 10.43 -10.40
N ILE A 122 -2.30 9.93 -9.74
CA ILE A 122 -3.67 9.91 -10.25
C ILE A 122 -4.43 10.94 -9.43
N THR A 123 -4.95 11.99 -10.06
CA THR A 123 -5.72 13.03 -9.37
C THR A 123 -7.12 13.12 -9.95
N ARG A 124 -8.11 13.09 -9.06
CA ARG A 124 -9.52 13.37 -9.34
C ARG A 124 -10.05 14.26 -8.23
N TRP A 125 -10.66 15.37 -8.61
CA TRP A 125 -11.51 16.14 -7.70
C TRP A 125 -12.93 15.66 -7.89
N VAL A 126 -13.66 15.48 -6.79
CA VAL A 126 -15.02 14.96 -6.82
C VAL A 126 -15.95 16.01 -6.24
N ASP A 127 -16.84 16.55 -7.05
CA ASP A 127 -17.95 17.33 -6.51
C ASP A 127 -18.99 16.35 -5.93
N LEU A 128 -19.07 16.27 -4.61
CA LEU A 128 -20.03 15.38 -3.95
C LEU A 128 -21.47 15.85 -4.16
N THR A 129 -21.70 17.16 -4.26
CA THR A 129 -23.04 17.74 -4.39
C THR A 129 -23.62 17.43 -5.77
N ASP A 130 -22.86 17.67 -6.83
CA ASP A 130 -23.28 17.38 -8.21
C ASP A 130 -23.46 15.87 -8.47
N ASN A 131 -22.79 15.02 -7.69
CA ASN A 131 -22.93 13.56 -7.78
C ASN A 131 -23.97 12.99 -6.79
N THR A 132 -24.69 13.83 -6.05
CA THR A 132 -25.76 13.36 -5.15
C THR A 132 -27.09 13.28 -5.91
N ASN A 133 -27.72 12.10 -5.88
CA ASN A 133 -29.01 11.90 -6.52
C ASN A 133 -30.17 12.49 -5.68
N ALA A 134 -31.38 12.49 -6.24
CA ALA A 134 -32.57 13.02 -5.57
C ALA A 134 -32.91 12.31 -4.25
N ASP A 135 -32.44 11.07 -4.08
CA ASP A 135 -32.63 10.25 -2.88
C ASP A 135 -31.53 10.48 -1.82
N GLY A 136 -30.58 11.39 -2.08
CA GLY A 136 -29.49 11.72 -1.15
C GLY A 136 -28.31 10.74 -1.16
N VAL A 137 -28.18 9.91 -2.20
CA VAL A 137 -27.04 9.00 -2.39
C VAL A 137 -25.98 9.67 -3.27
N ILE A 138 -24.74 9.74 -2.78
CA ILE A 138 -23.58 10.20 -3.54
C ILE A 138 -23.16 9.08 -4.52
N ASP A 139 -23.44 9.24 -5.81
CA ASP A 139 -23.09 8.25 -6.84
C ASP A 139 -21.81 8.60 -7.58
N ILE A 140 -20.72 7.97 -7.18
CA ILE A 140 -19.36 8.18 -7.71
C ILE A 140 -18.74 6.88 -8.21
N HIS A 141 -19.54 5.86 -8.52
CA HIS A 141 -19.02 4.56 -8.97
C HIS A 141 -18.17 4.69 -10.23
N ARG A 142 -18.56 5.54 -11.19
CA ARG A 142 -17.78 5.77 -12.41
C ARG A 142 -16.40 6.34 -12.12
N VAL A 143 -16.30 7.25 -11.14
CA VAL A 143 -15.03 7.84 -10.71
C VAL A 143 -14.15 6.78 -10.07
N ALA A 144 -14.70 5.96 -9.18
CA ALA A 144 -13.97 4.86 -8.56
C ALA A 144 -13.49 3.82 -9.59
N THR A 145 -14.33 3.45 -10.55
CA THR A 145 -13.96 2.55 -11.66
C THR A 145 -12.87 3.16 -12.55
N ASP A 146 -12.95 4.44 -12.91
CA ASP A 146 -11.92 5.13 -13.72
C ASP A 146 -10.57 5.16 -12.99
N ILE A 147 -10.57 5.49 -11.69
CA ILE A 147 -9.35 5.48 -10.87
C ILE A 147 -8.77 4.06 -10.79
N GLY A 148 -9.61 3.06 -10.52
CA GLY A 148 -9.20 1.65 -10.45
C GLY A 148 -8.56 1.17 -11.76
N ALA A 149 -9.25 1.36 -12.89
CA ALA A 149 -8.78 0.98 -14.21
C ALA A 149 -7.50 1.75 -14.61
N THR A 150 -7.41 3.05 -14.29
CA THR A 150 -6.20 3.83 -14.54
C THR A 150 -5.02 3.31 -13.72
N LEU A 151 -5.24 3.01 -12.44
CA LEU A 151 -4.21 2.48 -11.55
C LEU A 151 -3.73 1.11 -12.00
N GLU A 152 -4.66 0.20 -12.32
CA GLU A 152 -4.35 -1.12 -12.88
C GLU A 152 -3.53 -0.98 -14.16
N ASN A 153 -3.97 -0.15 -15.10
CA ASN A 153 -3.27 0.08 -16.37
C ASN A 153 -1.86 0.65 -16.15
N LEU A 154 -1.68 1.57 -15.22
CA LEU A 154 -0.37 2.13 -14.93
C LEU A 154 0.58 1.11 -14.31
N ILE A 155 0.07 0.27 -13.39
CA ILE A 155 0.86 -0.80 -12.76
C ILE A 155 1.23 -1.88 -13.78
N ASN A 156 0.28 -2.32 -14.62
CA ASN A 156 0.51 -3.36 -15.63
C ASN A 156 1.50 -2.92 -16.73
N ASN A 157 1.59 -1.61 -17.01
CA ASN A 157 2.55 -1.05 -17.97
C ASN A 157 3.85 -0.56 -17.31
N ASP A 158 4.05 -0.83 -16.02
CA ASP A 158 5.30 -0.50 -15.33
C ASP A 158 6.26 -1.69 -15.34
N ASN A 159 7.51 -1.45 -14.95
CA ASN A 159 8.53 -2.48 -15.02
C ASN A 159 8.32 -3.57 -13.93
N PRO A 160 8.12 -4.85 -14.29
CA PRO A 160 7.91 -5.95 -13.34
C PRO A 160 9.10 -6.19 -12.39
N ASP A 161 10.30 -5.73 -12.75
CA ASP A 161 11.49 -5.83 -11.91
C ASP A 161 11.51 -4.78 -10.78
N THR A 162 10.60 -3.80 -10.81
CA THR A 162 10.47 -2.74 -9.80
C THR A 162 9.38 -3.06 -8.79
N GLY A 163 9.57 -2.63 -7.54
CA GLY A 163 8.53 -2.78 -6.52
C GLY A 163 7.41 -1.74 -6.72
N TYR A 164 6.16 -2.15 -6.49
CA TYR A 164 5.01 -1.24 -6.57
C TYR A 164 4.64 -0.72 -5.18
N THR A 165 4.35 0.57 -5.07
CA THR A 165 3.87 1.16 -3.81
C THR A 165 2.72 2.10 -4.08
N VAL A 166 1.55 1.85 -3.51
CA VAL A 166 0.35 2.67 -3.68
C VAL A 166 0.10 3.48 -2.41
N ALA A 167 0.03 4.80 -2.52
CA ALA A 167 -0.28 5.72 -1.44
C ALA A 167 -1.69 6.32 -1.66
N PRO A 168 -2.72 5.80 -0.99
CA PRO A 168 -4.08 6.31 -1.15
C PRO A 168 -4.30 7.59 -0.33
N ASN A 169 -4.73 8.65 -1.00
CA ASN A 169 -5.30 9.85 -0.39
C ASN A 169 -6.69 10.11 -0.96
N MET A 170 -7.65 9.31 -0.49
CA MET A 170 -9.03 9.35 -0.97
C MET A 170 -10.03 9.06 0.14
N LEU A 171 -11.32 9.33 -0.11
CA LEU A 171 -12.39 8.95 0.80
C LEU A 171 -12.40 7.43 1.00
N TRP A 172 -12.78 6.95 2.19
CA TRP A 172 -12.66 5.53 2.51
C TRP A 172 -13.50 4.62 1.60
N PRO A 173 -14.73 4.99 1.15
CA PRO A 173 -15.49 4.15 0.24
C PRO A 173 -14.80 4.05 -1.13
N ILE A 174 -14.22 5.16 -1.61
CA ILE A 174 -13.46 5.18 -2.87
C ILE A 174 -12.23 4.28 -2.75
N ALA A 175 -11.47 4.39 -1.65
CA ALA A 175 -10.31 3.54 -1.39
C ALA A 175 -10.68 2.05 -1.45
N LEU A 176 -11.77 1.68 -0.79
CA LEU A 176 -12.30 0.32 -0.81
C LEU A 176 -12.65 -0.15 -2.23
N ALA A 177 -13.38 0.65 -3.01
CA ALA A 177 -13.74 0.29 -4.38
C ALA A 177 -12.53 0.21 -5.31
N VAL A 178 -11.60 1.16 -5.24
CA VAL A 178 -10.34 1.15 -6.01
C VAL A 178 -9.50 -0.08 -5.66
N GLY A 179 -9.47 -0.46 -4.38
CA GLY A 179 -8.84 -1.68 -3.91
C GLY A 179 -9.32 -2.94 -4.60
N ALA A 180 -10.62 -3.02 -4.89
CA ALA A 180 -11.22 -4.16 -5.58
C ALA A 180 -10.78 -4.31 -7.04
N TYR A 181 -10.26 -3.25 -7.67
CA TYR A 181 -9.71 -3.28 -9.03
C TYR A 181 -8.19 -3.53 -9.06
N LEU A 182 -7.53 -3.65 -7.90
CA LEU A 182 -6.08 -3.84 -7.88
C LEU A 182 -5.69 -5.21 -8.43
N PRO A 183 -4.70 -5.27 -9.34
CA PRO A 183 -4.22 -6.55 -9.86
C PRO A 183 -3.54 -7.34 -8.72
N PRO A 184 -3.63 -8.69 -8.70
CA PRO A 184 -3.07 -9.54 -7.66
C PRO A 184 -1.55 -9.72 -7.85
N ILE A 185 -0.80 -8.62 -7.80
CA ILE A 185 0.63 -8.61 -8.03
C ILE A 185 1.36 -8.85 -6.70
N PRO A 186 2.22 -9.89 -6.62
CA PRO A 186 2.97 -10.20 -5.41
C PRO A 186 3.78 -9.01 -4.92
N ARG A 187 3.88 -8.84 -3.60
CA ARG A 187 4.69 -7.78 -2.95
C ARG A 187 4.27 -6.35 -3.30
N THR A 188 3.03 -6.14 -3.75
CA THR A 188 2.47 -4.79 -3.84
C THR A 188 2.44 -4.18 -2.44
N ARG A 189 3.09 -3.03 -2.27
CA ARG A 189 3.13 -2.30 -1.00
C ARG A 189 2.07 -1.21 -1.01
N LEU A 190 1.50 -0.93 0.14
CA LEU A 190 0.64 0.23 0.36
C LEU A 190 1.30 1.13 1.40
N LEU A 191 1.26 2.44 1.14
CA LEU A 191 1.91 3.43 1.96
C LEU A 191 0.87 4.36 2.60
N GLU A 192 0.75 4.28 3.92
CA GLU A 192 -0.06 5.21 4.69
C GLU A 192 0.77 6.46 4.95
N LEU A 193 0.33 7.57 4.34
CA LEU A 193 0.90 8.88 4.57
C LEU A 193 0.39 9.42 5.90
N ASN A 194 1.23 9.32 6.93
CA ASN A 194 0.86 9.70 8.28
C ASN A 194 0.91 11.23 8.48
N PRO A 195 0.27 11.77 9.53
CA PRO A 195 0.36 13.20 9.83
C PRO A 195 1.81 13.63 10.10
N PRO A 196 2.12 14.94 9.99
CA PRO A 196 3.41 15.47 10.42
C PRO A 196 3.73 14.97 11.84
N ASN A 197 4.99 14.58 12.07
CA ASN A 197 5.50 13.97 13.32
C ASN A 197 5.22 12.47 13.52
N ARG A 198 4.69 11.76 12.54
CA ARG A 198 4.60 10.29 12.56
C ARG A 198 5.23 9.69 11.30
N PRO A 199 6.08 8.65 11.43
CA PRO A 199 6.70 8.03 10.27
C PRO A 199 5.64 7.38 9.39
N ASN A 200 5.79 7.49 8.06
CA ASN A 200 4.91 6.80 7.12
C ASN A 200 4.95 5.28 7.37
N THR A 201 3.79 4.63 7.22
CA THR A 201 3.67 3.19 7.47
C THR A 201 3.49 2.46 6.15
N THR A 202 4.35 1.46 5.90
CA THR A 202 4.21 0.60 4.72
C THR A 202 3.63 -0.74 5.13
N ILE A 203 2.60 -1.19 4.43
CA ILE A 203 2.05 -2.53 4.56
C ILE A 203 2.20 -3.27 3.23
N THR A 204 2.32 -4.59 3.27
CA THR A 204 2.32 -5.41 2.05
C THR A 204 0.94 -6.01 1.87
N LEU A 205 0.41 -5.95 0.64
CA LEU A 205 -0.93 -6.40 0.32
C LEU A 205 -1.14 -7.90 0.58
N ASP A 206 -0.09 -8.71 0.39
CA ASP A 206 -0.05 -10.16 0.63
C ASP A 206 0.48 -10.53 2.04
N GLY A 207 0.44 -9.58 2.98
CA GLY A 207 0.94 -9.76 4.33
C GLY A 207 0.27 -10.91 5.09
N ALA A 208 1.07 -11.67 5.84
CA ALA A 208 0.64 -12.84 6.61
C ALA A 208 0.14 -12.62 8.06
N PRO A 209 0.19 -11.43 8.70
CA PRO A 209 -0.24 -11.35 10.09
C PRO A 209 -1.77 -11.44 10.19
N THR A 210 -2.26 -12.26 11.11
CA THR A 210 -3.69 -12.31 11.47
C THR A 210 -3.86 -11.67 12.83
N ILE A 211 -4.88 -10.84 12.97
CA ILE A 211 -5.32 -10.28 14.24
C ILE A 211 -6.76 -10.73 14.49
N THR A 212 -7.08 -11.11 15.72
CA THR A 212 -8.45 -11.45 16.10
C THR A 212 -9.20 -10.18 16.45
N LEU A 213 -10.29 -9.88 15.75
CA LEU A 213 -11.12 -8.71 16.03
C LEU A 213 -12.08 -8.98 17.20
N THR A 214 -12.42 -7.93 17.92
CA THR A 214 -13.54 -7.96 18.87
C THR A 214 -14.80 -7.45 18.19
N ASP A 215 -15.88 -8.23 18.24
CA ASP A 215 -17.22 -7.83 17.79
C ASP A 215 -18.09 -7.45 18.99
N LYS A 216 -18.58 -6.21 19.01
CA LYS A 216 -19.57 -5.73 19.97
C LYS A 216 -20.90 -5.51 19.25
N ILE A 217 -21.90 -6.26 19.67
CA ILE A 217 -23.27 -6.17 19.14
C ILE A 217 -24.07 -5.16 19.97
N THR A 218 -24.74 -4.23 19.30
CA THR A 218 -25.64 -3.23 19.91
C THR A 218 -26.96 -3.21 19.17
N THR A 219 -28.07 -3.36 19.88
CA THR A 219 -29.42 -3.21 19.32
C THR A 219 -29.87 -1.76 19.47
N LEU A 220 -30.36 -1.16 18.39
CA LEU A 220 -30.82 0.24 18.40
C LEU A 220 -32.28 0.33 18.86
N ALA A 221 -32.61 1.36 19.63
CA ALA A 221 -33.98 1.63 20.05
C ALA A 221 -34.79 2.19 18.87
N ALA A 222 -36.00 1.69 18.66
CA ALA A 222 -36.92 2.13 17.60
C ALA A 222 -36.35 2.07 16.16
N PRO A 223 -35.96 0.87 15.67
CA PRO A 223 -35.46 0.75 14.31
C PRO A 223 -36.54 1.07 13.29
N THR A 224 -36.17 1.82 12.25
CA THR A 224 -37.05 2.15 11.12
C THR A 224 -37.06 1.06 10.03
N GLY A 225 -36.19 0.05 10.16
CA GLY A 225 -36.04 -1.05 9.20
C GLY A 225 -35.40 -2.30 9.80
N HIS A 226 -34.91 -3.20 8.95
CA HIS A 226 -34.35 -4.51 9.32
C HIS A 226 -32.89 -4.71 8.92
N ARG A 227 -32.18 -3.61 8.60
CA ARG A 227 -30.80 -3.70 8.11
C ARG A 227 -29.81 -3.95 9.24
N THR A 228 -28.69 -4.54 8.87
CA THR A 228 -27.55 -4.72 9.78
C THR A 228 -26.54 -3.60 9.58
N GLY A 229 -26.21 -2.89 10.65
CA GLY A 229 -25.15 -1.89 10.69
C GLY A 229 -23.81 -2.55 11.01
N ILE A 230 -22.75 -2.09 10.35
CA ILE A 230 -21.38 -2.51 10.63
C ILE A 230 -20.51 -1.28 10.79
N VAL A 231 -19.80 -1.22 11.92
CA VAL A 231 -18.88 -0.13 12.26
C VAL A 231 -17.48 -0.69 12.38
N LEU A 232 -16.56 -0.22 11.53
CA LEU A 232 -15.14 -0.57 11.58
C LEU A 232 -14.39 0.49 12.40
N ALA A 233 -14.18 0.26 13.69
CA ALA A 233 -13.69 1.26 14.65
C ALA A 233 -12.19 1.07 14.98
N PHE A 234 -11.30 1.49 14.07
CA PHE A 234 -9.85 1.23 14.18
C PHE A 234 -8.98 2.49 14.27
N THR A 235 -9.61 3.66 14.39
CA THR A 235 -8.93 4.96 14.56
C THR A 235 -9.62 5.75 15.67
N GLY A 236 -8.93 6.74 16.23
CA GLY A 236 -9.49 7.58 17.31
C GLY A 236 -10.77 8.32 16.92
N ALA A 237 -11.01 8.54 15.62
CA ALA A 237 -12.24 9.14 15.11
C ALA A 237 -13.51 8.34 15.48
N ALA A 238 -13.40 7.02 15.66
CA ALA A 238 -14.53 6.18 16.03
C ALA A 238 -15.11 6.53 17.41
N ALA A 239 -14.33 7.15 18.30
CA ALA A 239 -14.80 7.55 19.64
C ALA A 239 -15.84 8.68 19.59
N HIS A 240 -15.93 9.40 18.47
CA HIS A 240 -16.88 10.48 18.27
C HIS A 240 -18.14 10.06 17.50
N PHE A 241 -18.23 8.79 17.11
CA PHE A 241 -19.36 8.29 16.33
C PHE A 241 -20.51 7.84 17.24
N ASP A 242 -21.70 8.40 17.01
CA ASP A 242 -22.93 7.92 17.64
C ASP A 242 -23.63 6.89 16.74
N THR A 243 -23.73 5.65 17.23
CA THR A 243 -24.41 4.56 16.52
C THR A 243 -25.89 4.83 16.26
N ASN A 244 -26.54 5.71 17.02
CA ASN A 244 -27.95 6.08 16.78
C ASN A 244 -28.15 6.81 15.45
N GLN A 245 -27.10 7.40 14.89
CA GLN A 245 -27.18 8.00 13.55
C GLN A 245 -27.50 6.96 12.47
N LEU A 246 -27.33 5.67 12.74
CA LEU A 246 -27.68 4.59 11.81
C LEU A 246 -29.18 4.27 11.78
N VAL A 247 -29.98 4.75 12.76
CA VAL A 247 -31.43 4.51 12.80
C VAL A 247 -32.12 5.13 11.58
N SER A 248 -31.67 6.28 11.10
CA SER A 248 -32.21 6.91 9.87
C SER A 248 -31.95 6.09 8.61
N HIS A 249 -31.03 5.14 8.66
CA HIS A 249 -30.68 4.26 7.53
C HIS A 249 -31.34 2.88 7.63
N GLY A 250 -32.37 2.72 8.46
CA GLY A 250 -33.10 1.46 8.59
C GLY A 250 -32.36 0.36 9.36
N VAL A 251 -31.33 0.72 10.14
CA VAL A 251 -30.52 -0.24 10.91
C VAL A 251 -31.20 -0.62 12.22
N ALA A 252 -31.25 -1.92 12.49
CA ALA A 252 -31.78 -2.47 13.74
C ALA A 252 -30.69 -2.96 14.70
N THR A 253 -29.66 -3.60 14.16
CA THR A 253 -28.56 -4.18 14.93
C THR A 253 -27.24 -3.70 14.37
N VAL A 254 -26.32 -3.29 15.24
CA VAL A 254 -24.99 -2.79 14.88
C VAL A 254 -23.91 -3.74 15.40
N HIS A 255 -23.07 -4.23 14.50
CA HIS A 255 -21.82 -4.91 14.82
C HIS A 255 -20.69 -3.90 14.79
N THR A 256 -19.98 -3.74 15.91
CA THR A 256 -18.82 -2.84 16.01
C THR A 256 -17.55 -3.66 16.14
N PHE A 257 -16.74 -3.64 15.08
CA PHE A 257 -15.46 -4.34 15.04
C PHE A 257 -14.33 -3.42 15.50
N THR A 258 -13.52 -3.92 16.43
CA THR A 258 -12.34 -3.22 16.98
C THR A 258 -11.12 -4.13 17.04
N ALA A 259 -9.93 -3.54 17.10
CA ALA A 259 -8.70 -4.28 17.36
C ALA A 259 -8.56 -4.57 18.87
N PRO A 260 -7.94 -5.71 19.23
CA PRO A 260 -7.58 -6.01 20.62
C PRO A 260 -6.59 -4.95 21.13
N ASP A 261 -6.75 -4.55 22.38
CA ASP A 261 -5.97 -3.48 23.03
C ASP A 261 -6.01 -2.17 22.23
N SER A 262 -7.21 -1.61 22.06
CA SER A 262 -7.58 -0.44 21.25
C SER A 262 -6.90 0.90 21.60
N ALA A 263 -5.72 0.88 22.24
CA ALA A 263 -4.85 2.03 22.41
C ALA A 263 -4.45 2.57 21.01
N SER A 264 -5.10 3.65 20.60
CA SER A 264 -4.72 4.40 19.41
C SER A 264 -3.38 5.10 19.68
N PRO A 265 -2.37 5.02 18.80
CA PRO A 265 -2.42 4.52 17.42
C PRO A 265 -2.05 3.03 17.26
N LEU A 266 -2.62 2.40 16.23
CA LEU A 266 -2.26 1.03 15.82
C LEU A 266 -0.81 0.95 15.34
N THR A 267 -0.16 -0.17 15.63
CA THR A 267 1.18 -0.50 15.12
C THR A 267 1.13 -0.87 13.63
N ALA A 268 2.27 -0.75 12.93
CA ALA A 268 2.38 -1.16 11.53
C ALA A 268 1.98 -2.64 11.30
N ALA A 269 2.33 -3.53 12.23
CA ALA A 269 1.96 -4.94 12.17
C ALA A 269 0.45 -5.14 12.30
N GLN A 270 -0.21 -4.40 13.20
CA GLN A 270 -1.67 -4.44 13.32
C GLN A 270 -2.33 -3.89 12.06
N ILE A 271 -1.88 -2.75 11.53
CA ILE A 271 -2.41 -2.16 10.29
C ILE A 271 -2.30 -3.15 9.12
N ALA A 272 -1.18 -3.87 9.01
CA ALA A 272 -0.99 -4.89 7.96
C ALA A 272 -1.92 -6.11 8.11
N ALA A 273 -2.34 -6.45 9.34
CA ALA A 273 -3.21 -7.59 9.62
C ALA A 273 -4.71 -7.28 9.44
N LEU A 274 -5.09 -6.01 9.55
CA LEU A 274 -6.50 -5.58 9.55
C LEU A 274 -7.28 -5.96 8.30
N PRO A 275 -6.79 -5.77 7.05
CA PRO A 275 -7.59 -6.00 5.86
C PRO A 275 -8.18 -7.39 5.80
N ARG A 276 -7.35 -8.41 6.02
CA ARG A 276 -7.76 -9.82 6.02
C ARG A 276 -8.65 -10.14 7.21
N ALA A 277 -8.30 -9.67 8.41
CA ALA A 277 -9.10 -9.89 9.61
C ALA A 277 -10.50 -9.28 9.49
N ILE A 278 -10.62 -8.09 8.91
CA ILE A 278 -11.90 -7.45 8.62
C ILE A 278 -12.66 -8.24 7.55
N ALA A 279 -12.02 -8.64 6.44
CA ALA A 279 -12.68 -9.43 5.41
C ALA A 279 -13.24 -10.76 5.96
N ASP A 280 -12.47 -11.46 6.79
CA ASP A 280 -12.90 -12.70 7.43
C ASP A 280 -14.05 -12.46 8.44
N ALA A 281 -14.01 -11.36 9.20
CA ALA A 281 -15.08 -10.97 10.13
C ALA A 281 -16.36 -10.51 9.41
N LEU A 282 -16.25 -9.91 8.23
CA LEU A 282 -17.39 -9.48 7.42
C LEU A 282 -18.09 -10.66 6.75
N ARG A 283 -17.35 -11.72 6.37
CA ARG A 283 -17.87 -12.86 5.58
C ARG A 283 -19.19 -13.46 6.12
N PRO A 284 -19.38 -13.69 7.43
CA PRO A 284 -20.64 -14.19 7.97
C PRO A 284 -21.85 -13.26 7.77
N HIS A 285 -21.61 -11.96 7.55
CA HIS A 285 -22.64 -10.94 7.35
C HIS A 285 -22.95 -10.68 5.86
N LEU A 286 -22.20 -11.29 4.94
CA LEU A 286 -22.38 -11.13 3.49
C LEU A 286 -23.33 -12.17 2.89
N THR A 287 -24.44 -12.43 3.58
CA THR A 287 -25.49 -13.34 3.08
C THR A 287 -26.28 -12.69 1.94
N GLU A 288 -26.75 -13.51 1.00
CA GLU A 288 -27.57 -13.04 -0.11
C GLU A 288 -28.96 -12.58 0.39
N GLY A 289 -29.47 -11.48 -0.16
CA GLY A 289 -30.77 -10.92 0.23
C GLY A 289 -30.78 -10.08 1.51
N THR A 290 -29.65 -9.92 2.20
CA THR A 290 -29.55 -9.02 3.36
C THR A 290 -28.93 -7.68 2.97
N GLU A 291 -29.54 -6.59 3.44
CA GLU A 291 -29.00 -5.25 3.29
C GLU A 291 -28.17 -4.86 4.51
N ARG A 292 -26.99 -4.29 4.26
CA ARG A 292 -26.07 -3.82 5.31
C ARG A 292 -25.67 -2.37 5.08
N VAL A 293 -25.48 -1.67 6.18
CA VAL A 293 -25.00 -0.29 6.22
C VAL A 293 -23.63 -0.29 6.90
N ILE A 294 -22.60 0.20 6.23
CA ILE A 294 -21.22 0.14 6.73
C ILE A 294 -20.65 1.55 6.89
N VAL A 295 -20.13 1.83 8.08
CA VAL A 295 -19.31 3.00 8.39
C VAL A 295 -17.91 2.51 8.75
N ALA A 296 -16.87 3.18 8.25
CA ALA A 296 -15.50 2.80 8.54
C ALA A 296 -14.65 3.97 9.05
N PHE A 297 -14.00 3.73 10.18
CA PHE A 297 -12.98 4.57 10.80
C PHE A 297 -11.64 3.85 10.72
N ILE A 298 -11.17 3.62 9.50
CA ILE A 298 -9.96 2.86 9.18
C ILE A 298 -8.95 3.74 8.40
N PRO A 299 -7.64 3.45 8.49
CA PRO A 299 -6.65 4.05 7.59
C PRO A 299 -7.01 3.82 6.12
N LYS A 300 -6.64 4.74 5.23
CA LYS A 300 -7.02 4.65 3.81
C LYS A 300 -6.33 3.49 3.12
N THR A 301 -5.11 3.16 3.55
CA THR A 301 -4.41 1.93 3.12
C THR A 301 -5.15 0.66 3.51
N VAL A 302 -5.73 0.61 4.72
CA VAL A 302 -6.53 -0.55 5.16
C VAL A 302 -7.81 -0.65 4.35
N ALA A 303 -8.50 0.46 4.06
CA ALA A 303 -9.68 0.46 3.19
C ALA A 303 -9.34 -0.10 1.80
N LEU A 304 -8.24 0.36 1.20
CA LEU A 304 -7.80 -0.09 -0.13
C LEU A 304 -7.37 -1.57 -0.13
N ALA A 305 -6.63 -2.03 0.87
CA ALA A 305 -6.30 -3.45 1.01
C ALA A 305 -7.54 -4.32 1.27
N LEU A 306 -8.49 -3.82 2.06
CA LEU A 306 -9.74 -4.52 2.36
C LEU A 306 -10.56 -4.70 1.08
N GLY A 307 -10.58 -3.70 0.20
CA GLY A 307 -11.20 -3.78 -1.12
C GLY A 307 -10.65 -4.93 -1.95
N TRP A 308 -9.32 -5.07 -1.96
CA TRP A 308 -8.64 -6.16 -2.65
C TRP A 308 -8.96 -7.54 -2.05
N GLU A 309 -8.99 -7.66 -0.72
CA GLU A 309 -9.38 -8.88 -0.03
C GLU A 309 -10.84 -9.28 -0.31
N LEU A 310 -11.75 -8.31 -0.40
CA LEU A 310 -13.18 -8.52 -0.66
C LEU A 310 -13.52 -8.74 -2.13
N ALA A 311 -12.58 -8.47 -3.05
CA ALA A 311 -12.75 -8.72 -4.49
C ALA A 311 -12.45 -10.17 -4.89
N ARG A 312 -12.11 -11.03 -3.93
CA ARG A 312 -11.89 -12.45 -4.20
C ARG A 312 -13.18 -13.09 -4.76
N PRO A 313 -13.07 -14.08 -5.67
CA PRO A 313 -14.21 -14.58 -6.45
C PRO A 313 -15.41 -15.10 -5.66
N ASP A 314 -15.20 -15.45 -4.39
CA ASP A 314 -16.18 -15.99 -3.46
C ASP A 314 -16.96 -14.93 -2.66
N ILE A 315 -16.61 -13.64 -2.79
CA ILE A 315 -17.16 -12.57 -1.96
C ILE A 315 -17.95 -11.56 -2.81
N ARG A 316 -19.27 -11.50 -2.62
CA ARG A 316 -20.16 -10.51 -3.24
C ARG A 316 -20.39 -9.31 -2.32
N PHE A 317 -19.32 -8.64 -1.92
CA PHE A 317 -19.38 -7.61 -0.88
C PHE A 317 -20.30 -6.43 -1.22
N PHE A 318 -20.21 -5.87 -2.42
CA PHE A 318 -20.90 -4.62 -2.77
C PHE A 318 -22.41 -4.76 -2.96
N THR A 319 -22.89 -5.94 -3.38
CA THR A 319 -24.34 -6.20 -3.53
C THR A 319 -25.03 -6.00 -2.18
N GLY A 320 -26.13 -5.26 -2.09
CA GLY A 320 -26.85 -5.04 -0.82
C GLY A 320 -26.06 -4.28 0.26
N THR A 321 -24.97 -3.59 -0.10
CA THR A 321 -24.13 -2.86 0.85
C THR A 321 -24.16 -1.36 0.60
N HIS A 322 -24.64 -0.63 1.60
CA HIS A 322 -24.65 0.83 1.65
C HIS A 322 -23.41 1.29 2.43
N LEU A 323 -22.45 1.92 1.75
CA LEU A 323 -21.28 2.49 2.40
C LEU A 323 -21.59 3.93 2.77
N LEU A 324 -21.29 4.33 4.01
CA LEU A 324 -21.58 5.67 4.48
C LEU A 324 -20.34 6.56 4.50
N HIS A 325 -20.45 7.73 3.87
CA HIS A 325 -19.47 8.81 3.96
C HIS A 325 -19.89 9.82 5.01
N HIS A 326 -18.96 10.21 5.88
CA HIS A 326 -19.16 11.30 6.83
C HIS A 326 -18.91 12.64 6.13
N ASP A 327 -19.92 13.52 6.15
CA ASP A 327 -19.81 14.90 5.70
C ASP A 327 -19.41 15.80 6.89
N ASP A 328 -18.18 16.29 6.85
CA ASP A 328 -17.61 17.17 7.89
C ASP A 328 -18.41 18.48 8.08
N LYS A 329 -19.18 18.93 7.08
CA LYS A 329 -19.91 20.22 7.15
C LYS A 329 -21.21 20.10 7.90
N THR A 330 -21.95 19.02 7.67
CA THR A 330 -23.27 18.77 8.26
C THR A 330 -23.20 17.84 9.46
N ASP A 331 -22.06 17.20 9.68
CA ASP A 331 -21.85 16.14 10.68
C ASP A 331 -22.84 14.98 10.51
N THR A 332 -23.14 14.65 9.25
CA THR A 332 -24.08 13.56 8.90
C THR A 332 -23.39 12.48 8.08
N TYR A 333 -23.95 11.28 8.11
CA TYR A 333 -23.52 10.17 7.26
C TYR A 333 -24.44 10.05 6.05
N GLN A 334 -23.86 10.12 4.85
CA GLN A 334 -24.58 10.00 3.59
C GLN A 334 -24.20 8.71 2.87
N PRO A 335 -25.17 7.97 2.28
CA PRO A 335 -24.87 6.81 1.46
C PRO A 335 -24.01 7.20 0.25
N MET A 336 -22.97 6.42 0.00
CA MET A 336 -22.05 6.62 -1.11
C MET A 336 -21.95 5.34 -1.93
N ARG A 337 -22.34 5.46 -3.20
CA ARG A 337 -22.25 4.42 -4.21
C ARG A 337 -20.93 4.58 -4.97
N VAL A 338 -20.03 3.63 -4.77
CA VAL A 338 -18.68 3.54 -5.37
C VAL A 338 -18.51 2.32 -6.26
N HIS A 339 -19.47 1.39 -6.27
CA HIS A 339 -19.46 0.22 -7.11
C HIS A 339 -20.84 0.00 -7.77
N ALA A 340 -20.86 -0.46 -9.02
CA ALA A 340 -22.08 -0.57 -9.81
C ALA A 340 -23.13 -1.51 -9.19
N SER A 341 -22.69 -2.56 -8.48
CA SER A 341 -23.58 -3.54 -7.84
C SER A 341 -24.16 -3.08 -6.50
N GLN A 342 -23.74 -1.93 -5.97
CA GLN A 342 -24.36 -1.36 -4.78
C GLN A 342 -25.78 -0.85 -5.08
N PRO A 343 -26.69 -0.88 -4.08
CA PRO A 343 -27.98 -0.24 -4.19
C PRO A 343 -27.85 1.24 -4.62
N ALA A 344 -28.72 1.66 -5.55
CA ALA A 344 -28.78 3.05 -6.00
C ALA A 344 -29.69 3.92 -5.11
N THR A 345 -30.48 3.29 -4.26
CA THR A 345 -31.41 3.93 -3.31
C THR A 345 -30.97 3.67 -1.88
N PRO A 346 -31.29 4.58 -0.94
CA PRO A 346 -30.87 4.51 0.46
C PRO A 346 -31.25 3.23 1.19
#